data_AF-A0A225DJA2-F1
#
_entry.id   AF-A0A225DJA2-F1
#
_cell.length_a   1.000
_cell.length_b   1.000
_cell.length_c   1.000
_cell.angle_alpha   90.00
_cell.angle_beta   90.00
_cell.angle_gamma   90.00
#
_symmetry.space_group_name_H-M   'P 1'
#
loop_
_entity.id
_entity.type
_entity.pdbx_description
1 polymer ?
#
loop_
_entity_poly.entity_id
_entity_poly.type
_entity_poly.pdbx_seq_one_letter_code
_entity_poly.pdbx_strand_id
1 'polypeptide(L)'
;MALGGFVSYASADKDKTDAKAKEAKIAKVDAKTRAATVKMKSEGKDVEHTFKLADDIEYMDNTGKVATIDIFTAGDMVFLVESEGQITKMKKNDKDAKITKIDAKKGTATVQMKHAGKDVEHTFKLADDIEYMDSTGKVATAEIFTAGDEVVLVECDGQITKMKKHDKTAPVSVPKGK
;
A
#
# COMPACT_ATOMS: atom_id res chain seq x y z
N MET A 1 -27.97 -22.20 -33.83
CA MET A 1 -27.10 -21.02 -33.94
C MET A 1 -27.42 -20.07 -32.81
N ALA A 2 -26.36 -19.53 -32.17
CA ALA A 2 -26.29 -18.46 -31.14
C ALA A 2 -27.11 -18.68 -29.84
N LEU A 3 -26.53 -19.05 -28.68
CA LEU A 3 -25.61 -18.32 -27.79
C LEU A 3 -26.01 -16.86 -27.53
N GLY A 4 -26.38 -16.56 -26.28
CA GLY A 4 -26.67 -15.22 -25.79
C GLY A 4 -26.80 -15.19 -24.27
N GLY A 5 -25.81 -15.77 -23.57
CA GLY A 5 -25.69 -15.65 -22.12
C GLY A 5 -25.21 -14.24 -21.76
N PHE A 6 -26.05 -13.48 -21.08
CA PHE A 6 -25.61 -12.26 -20.38
C PHE A 6 -24.88 -12.69 -19.10
N VAL A 7 -23.55 -12.60 -19.12
CA VAL A 7 -22.76 -12.60 -17.90
C VAL A 7 -22.89 -11.20 -17.30
N SER A 8 -23.65 -11.08 -16.22
CA SER A 8 -23.61 -9.90 -15.36
C SER A 8 -22.19 -9.78 -14.81
N TYR A 9 -21.47 -8.76 -15.26
CA TYR A 9 -20.25 -8.30 -14.60
C TYR A 9 -20.64 -7.85 -13.19
N ALA A 10 -20.32 -8.68 -12.20
CA ALA A 10 -20.52 -8.37 -10.80
C ALA A 10 -19.85 -7.02 -10.48
N SER A 11 -20.63 -6.14 -9.85
CA SER A 11 -20.20 -4.87 -9.33
C SER A 11 -18.95 -5.03 -8.48
N ALA A 12 -17.94 -4.23 -8.78
CA ALA A 12 -16.64 -4.29 -8.16
C ALA A 12 -16.69 -3.82 -6.69
N ASP A 13 -16.68 -4.77 -5.76
CA ASP A 13 -16.28 -4.56 -4.36
C ASP A 13 -14.76 -4.31 -4.32
N LYS A 14 -14.35 -3.06 -4.61
CA LYS A 14 -12.93 -2.67 -4.79
C LYS A 14 -12.11 -2.48 -3.50
N ASP A 15 -12.61 -2.90 -2.34
CA ASP A 15 -11.97 -2.50 -1.08
C ASP A 15 -12.05 -3.52 0.07
N LYS A 16 -12.23 -4.81 -0.26
CA LYS A 16 -12.13 -5.87 0.75
C LYS A 16 -10.76 -6.52 0.66
N THR A 17 -9.90 -6.21 1.63
CA THR A 17 -8.70 -7.02 1.91
C THR A 17 -9.18 -8.44 2.20
N ASP A 18 -8.65 -9.42 1.45
CA ASP A 18 -8.98 -10.83 1.63
C ASP A 18 -8.74 -11.25 3.09
N ALA A 19 -9.68 -11.97 3.70
CA ALA A 19 -9.54 -12.41 5.10
C ALA A 19 -8.33 -13.32 5.35
N LYS A 20 -7.73 -13.85 4.28
CA LYS A 20 -6.51 -14.68 4.30
C LYS A 20 -5.24 -13.88 4.00
N ALA A 21 -5.35 -12.58 3.75
CA ALA A 21 -4.22 -11.73 3.43
C ALA A 21 -3.30 -11.59 4.65
N LYS A 22 -2.01 -11.77 4.43
CA LYS A 22 -0.95 -11.54 5.42
C LYS A 22 -0.16 -10.30 5.01
N GLU A 23 0.21 -9.48 5.99
CA GLU A 23 1.13 -8.36 5.75
C GLU A 23 2.57 -8.86 5.68
N ALA A 24 3.32 -8.33 4.73
CA ALA A 24 4.72 -8.68 4.55
C ALA A 24 5.51 -7.52 3.92
N LYS A 25 6.79 -7.41 4.26
CA LYS A 25 7.74 -6.51 3.61
C LYS A 25 8.51 -7.26 2.54
N ILE A 26 8.52 -6.78 1.31
CA ILE A 26 9.28 -7.39 0.23
C ILE A 26 10.77 -7.23 0.52
N ALA A 27 11.51 -8.34 0.57
CA ALA A 27 12.97 -8.34 0.56
C ALA A 27 13.50 -8.43 -0.87
N LYS A 28 12.87 -9.25 -1.71
CA LYS A 28 13.23 -9.44 -3.12
C LYS A 28 12.06 -10.03 -3.90
N VAL A 29 11.91 -9.63 -5.16
CA VAL A 29 11.02 -10.28 -6.13
C VAL A 29 11.84 -10.66 -7.36
N ASP A 30 11.65 -11.88 -7.85
CA ASP A 30 12.32 -12.39 -9.03
C ASP A 30 11.27 -12.93 -10.01
N ALA A 31 10.96 -12.10 -11.01
CA ALA A 31 9.98 -12.42 -12.04
C ALA A 31 10.40 -13.62 -12.90
N LYS A 32 11.71 -13.83 -13.09
CA LYS A 32 12.23 -14.89 -13.97
C LYS A 32 12.09 -16.27 -13.33
N THR A 33 12.38 -16.35 -12.04
CA THR A 33 12.26 -17.58 -11.25
C THR A 33 10.90 -17.74 -10.58
N ARG A 34 9.99 -16.75 -10.77
CA ARG A 34 8.66 -16.69 -10.17
C ARG A 34 8.73 -16.90 -8.65
N ALA A 35 9.56 -16.11 -7.98
CA ALA A 35 9.73 -16.20 -6.54
C ALA A 35 9.70 -14.83 -5.89
N ALA A 36 9.18 -14.76 -4.66
CA ALA A 36 9.28 -13.58 -3.81
C ALA A 36 9.81 -13.97 -2.44
N THR A 37 10.83 -13.25 -1.98
CA THR A 37 11.32 -13.30 -0.61
C THR A 37 10.73 -12.12 0.14
N VAL A 38 10.05 -12.42 1.24
CA VAL A 38 9.35 -11.43 2.07
C VAL A 38 9.72 -11.61 3.53
N LYS A 39 9.77 -10.51 4.28
CA LYS A 39 9.85 -10.49 5.74
C LYS A 39 8.45 -10.43 6.30
N MET A 40 8.14 -11.37 7.19
CA MET A 40 6.85 -11.50 7.85
C MET A 40 7.07 -11.68 9.34
N LYS A 41 6.16 -11.17 10.17
CA LYS A 41 6.18 -11.50 11.59
C LYS A 41 5.77 -12.95 11.81
N SER A 42 6.66 -13.72 12.43
CA SER A 42 6.38 -15.05 12.98
C SER A 42 6.83 -15.06 14.44
N GLU A 43 5.91 -15.36 15.36
CA GLU A 43 6.18 -15.37 16.81
C GLU A 43 6.82 -14.06 17.32
N GLY A 44 6.39 -12.92 16.77
CA GLY A 44 6.87 -11.59 17.17
C GLY A 44 8.24 -11.19 16.63
N LYS A 45 8.85 -12.02 15.77
CA LYS A 45 10.12 -11.71 15.10
C LYS A 45 9.91 -11.62 13.59
N ASP A 46 10.67 -10.75 12.93
CA ASP A 46 10.72 -10.74 11.47
C ASP A 46 11.51 -11.94 10.97
N VAL A 47 10.85 -12.76 10.17
CA VAL A 47 11.42 -13.94 9.52
C VAL A 47 11.31 -13.80 8.01
N GLU A 48 12.41 -14.06 7.30
CA GLU A 48 12.39 -14.12 5.84
C GLU A 48 11.82 -15.45 5.36
N HIS A 49 10.81 -15.36 4.49
CA HIS A 49 10.22 -16.49 3.80
C HIS A 49 10.32 -16.29 2.30
N THR A 50 10.70 -17.34 1.57
CA THR A 50 10.68 -17.32 0.11
C THR A 50 9.56 -18.22 -0.39
N PHE A 51 8.67 -17.64 -1.18
CA PHE A 51 7.54 -18.32 -1.78
C PHE A 51 7.68 -18.38 -3.30
N LYS A 52 7.10 -19.41 -3.90
CA LYS A 52 6.84 -19.42 -5.35
C LYS A 52 5.61 -18.55 -5.64
N LEU A 53 5.60 -17.93 -6.81
CA LEU A 53 4.47 -17.17 -7.33
C LEU A 53 3.66 -18.10 -8.22
N ALA A 54 2.36 -18.21 -7.93
CA ALA A 54 1.44 -19.03 -8.72
C ALA A 54 1.41 -18.58 -10.19
N ASP A 55 1.02 -19.50 -11.09
CA ASP A 55 0.97 -19.22 -12.53
C ASP A 55 0.02 -18.08 -12.88
N ASP A 56 -1.10 -18.03 -12.18
CA ASP A 56 -2.24 -17.12 -12.32
C ASP A 56 -2.30 -16.04 -11.22
N ILE A 57 -1.15 -15.71 -10.63
CA ILE A 57 -1.05 -14.70 -9.56
C ILE A 57 -1.68 -13.36 -9.94
N GLU A 58 -2.49 -12.82 -9.03
CA GLU A 58 -3.08 -11.49 -9.15
C GLU A 58 -2.17 -10.43 -8.53
N TYR A 59 -1.68 -9.52 -9.37
CA TYR A 59 -0.94 -8.34 -8.93
C TYR A 59 -1.86 -7.14 -8.86
N MET A 60 -1.84 -6.41 -7.74
CA MET A 60 -2.67 -5.23 -7.52
C MET A 60 -1.87 -4.03 -7.00
N ASP A 61 -2.18 -2.86 -7.53
CA ASP A 61 -1.77 -1.61 -6.91
C ASP A 61 -2.52 -1.35 -5.60
N ASN A 62 -2.16 -0.27 -4.93
CA ASN A 62 -2.73 0.08 -3.65
C ASN A 62 -4.22 0.43 -3.71
N THR A 63 -4.70 0.86 -4.89
CA THR A 63 -6.12 1.13 -5.16
C THR A 63 -6.92 -0.12 -5.55
N GLY A 64 -6.27 -1.29 -5.59
CA GLY A 64 -6.91 -2.56 -5.98
C GLY A 64 -7.10 -2.70 -7.48
N LYS A 65 -6.39 -1.94 -8.32
CA LYS A 65 -6.37 -2.16 -9.76
C LYS A 65 -5.33 -3.21 -10.12
N VAL A 66 -5.63 -4.00 -11.15
CA VAL A 66 -4.69 -4.99 -11.69
C VAL A 66 -3.42 -4.28 -12.16
N ALA A 67 -2.28 -4.84 -11.80
CA ALA A 67 -0.94 -4.34 -12.09
C ALA A 67 -0.03 -5.47 -12.62
N THR A 68 1.25 -5.17 -12.83
CA THR A 68 2.29 -6.16 -13.15
C THR A 68 3.23 -6.33 -11.96
N ILE A 69 4.07 -7.37 -12.00
CA ILE A 69 5.07 -7.63 -10.96
C ILE A 69 6.07 -6.47 -10.76
N ASP A 70 6.27 -5.64 -11.78
CA ASP A 70 7.29 -4.58 -11.80
C ASP A 70 7.01 -3.44 -10.80
N ILE A 71 5.76 -3.30 -10.32
CA ILE A 71 5.42 -2.30 -9.30
C ILE A 71 5.90 -2.71 -7.90
N PHE A 72 6.32 -3.97 -7.73
CA PHE A 72 6.73 -4.54 -6.45
C PHE A 72 8.25 -4.56 -6.35
N THR A 73 8.76 -3.77 -5.41
CA THR A 73 10.18 -3.54 -5.19
C THR A 73 10.58 -3.89 -3.77
N ALA A 74 11.87 -4.13 -3.55
CA ALA A 74 12.40 -4.37 -2.22
C ALA A 74 12.08 -3.17 -1.30
N GLY A 75 11.58 -3.47 -0.11
CA GLY A 75 11.14 -2.49 0.88
C GLY A 75 9.63 -2.20 0.87
N ASP A 76 8.92 -2.57 -0.19
CA ASP A 76 7.46 -2.38 -0.25
C ASP A 76 6.74 -3.26 0.77
N MET A 77 5.73 -2.67 1.43
CA MET A 77 4.78 -3.46 2.21
C MET A 77 3.63 -3.91 1.32
N VAL A 78 3.27 -5.18 1.45
CA VAL A 78 2.23 -5.82 0.67
C VAL A 78 1.31 -6.66 1.53
N PHE A 79 0.07 -6.79 1.06
CA PHE A 79 -0.78 -7.90 1.41
C PHE A 79 -0.53 -9.06 0.44
N LEU A 80 -0.24 -10.23 0.97
CA LEU A 80 -0.13 -11.46 0.19
C LEU A 80 -1.20 -12.47 0.58
N VAL A 81 -1.74 -13.19 -0.40
CA VAL A 81 -2.58 -14.37 -0.18
C VAL A 81 -1.78 -15.58 -0.61
N GLU A 82 -1.70 -16.56 0.28
CA GLU A 82 -0.99 -17.81 0.08
C GLU A 82 -1.99 -18.96 -0.04
N SER A 83 -1.77 -19.82 -1.03
CA SER A 83 -2.49 -21.09 -1.20
C SER A 83 -1.48 -22.17 -1.61
N GLU A 84 -1.53 -23.31 -0.94
CA GLU A 84 -0.70 -24.48 -1.29
C GLU A 84 0.81 -24.17 -1.39
N GLY A 85 1.32 -23.28 -0.51
CA GLY A 85 2.72 -22.88 -0.48
C GLY A 85 3.14 -21.91 -1.59
N GLN A 86 2.19 -21.35 -2.34
CA GLN A 86 2.42 -20.37 -3.39
C GLN A 86 1.65 -19.08 -3.10
N ILE A 87 2.21 -17.94 -3.52
CA ILE A 87 1.49 -16.67 -3.48
C ILE A 87 0.57 -16.61 -4.70
N THR A 88 -0.73 -16.46 -4.45
CA THR A 88 -1.76 -16.33 -5.50
C THR A 88 -2.20 -14.89 -5.70
N LYS A 89 -1.89 -13.99 -4.76
CA LYS A 89 -2.20 -12.56 -4.87
C LYS A 89 -1.19 -11.71 -4.13
N MET A 90 -0.80 -10.60 -4.72
CA MET A 90 0.02 -9.54 -4.11
C MET A 90 -0.64 -8.19 -4.34
N LYS A 91 -0.87 -7.43 -3.27
CA LYS A 91 -1.43 -6.08 -3.31
C LYS A 91 -0.54 -5.12 -2.53
N LYS A 92 -0.23 -3.95 -3.10
CA LYS A 92 0.46 -2.88 -2.33
C LYS A 92 -0.37 -2.45 -1.13
N ASN A 93 0.28 -2.29 0.03
CA ASN A 93 -0.35 -1.82 1.27
C ASN A 93 -0.07 -0.32 1.53
N ASP A 94 0.07 0.44 0.46
CA ASP A 94 0.26 1.88 0.51
C ASP A 94 -1.11 2.57 0.67
N LYS A 95 -1.24 3.57 1.53
CA LYS A 95 -2.50 4.29 1.75
C LYS A 95 -2.32 5.77 1.42
N ASP A 96 -3.11 6.26 0.49
CA ASP A 96 -3.19 7.70 0.20
C ASP A 96 -3.93 8.41 1.33
N ALA A 97 -3.32 9.45 1.88
CA ALA A 97 -3.88 10.23 2.97
C ALA A 97 -3.45 11.69 2.91
N LYS A 98 -4.18 12.55 3.62
CA LYS A 98 -3.81 13.95 3.86
C LYS A 98 -3.54 14.15 5.33
N ILE A 99 -2.38 14.69 5.68
CA ILE A 99 -2.05 15.00 7.07
C ILE A 99 -2.97 16.12 7.57
N THR A 100 -3.70 15.89 8.66
CA THR A 100 -4.46 16.94 9.35
C THR A 100 -3.72 17.42 10.60
N LYS A 101 -2.92 16.54 11.23
CA LYS A 101 -2.05 16.88 12.34
C LYS A 101 -0.88 15.90 12.41
N ILE A 102 0.30 16.38 12.78
CA ILE A 102 1.45 15.53 13.10
C ILE A 102 2.15 16.05 14.36
N ASP A 103 2.45 15.15 15.29
CA ASP A 103 3.21 15.42 16.49
C ASP A 103 4.30 14.36 16.60
N ALA A 104 5.41 14.61 15.91
CA ALA A 104 6.55 13.69 15.87
C ALA A 104 7.17 13.46 17.26
N LYS A 105 7.08 14.46 18.15
CA LYS A 105 7.58 14.34 19.54
C LYS A 105 6.73 13.39 20.37
N LYS A 106 5.41 13.36 20.12
CA LYS A 106 4.50 12.38 20.74
C LYS A 106 4.38 11.08 19.96
N GLY A 107 5.05 10.95 18.81
CA GLY A 107 4.95 9.78 17.95
C GLY A 107 3.53 9.57 17.41
N THR A 108 2.84 10.62 16.99
CA THR A 108 1.47 10.48 16.44
C THR A 108 1.24 11.30 15.18
N ALA A 109 0.39 10.79 14.28
CA ALA A 109 -0.13 11.54 13.14
C ALA A 109 -1.63 11.29 12.97
N THR A 110 -2.38 12.37 12.79
CA THR A 110 -3.78 12.33 12.36
C THR A 110 -3.84 12.62 10.87
N VAL A 111 -4.51 11.74 10.15
CA VAL A 111 -4.65 11.82 8.69
C VAL A 111 -6.10 11.66 8.29
N GLN A 112 -6.49 12.35 7.23
CA GLN A 112 -7.72 12.13 6.50
C GLN A 112 -7.45 11.14 5.37
N MET A 113 -8.17 10.03 5.32
CA MET A 113 -7.99 8.96 4.33
C MET A 113 -9.33 8.36 3.94
N LYS A 114 -9.38 7.69 2.78
CA LYS A 114 -10.60 6.95 2.40
C LYS A 114 -10.67 5.62 3.11
N HIS A 115 -11.83 5.34 3.69
CA HIS A 115 -12.19 4.04 4.22
C HIS A 115 -13.62 3.70 3.79
N ALA A 116 -13.80 2.54 3.14
CA ALA A 116 -15.08 2.13 2.56
C ALA A 116 -15.75 3.22 1.70
N GLY A 117 -14.94 3.94 0.91
CA GLY A 117 -15.39 5.00 0.00
C GLY A 117 -15.73 6.35 0.66
N LYS A 118 -15.57 6.49 1.97
CA LYS A 118 -15.80 7.74 2.71
C LYS A 118 -14.51 8.30 3.26
N ASP A 119 -14.39 9.62 3.29
CA ASP A 119 -13.29 10.28 3.98
C ASP A 119 -13.48 10.17 5.49
N VAL A 120 -12.47 9.63 6.17
CA VAL A 120 -12.44 9.49 7.63
C VAL A 120 -11.13 10.07 8.15
N GLU A 121 -11.19 10.68 9.33
CA GLU A 121 -9.98 11.03 10.08
C GLU A 121 -9.59 9.88 10.99
N HIS A 122 -8.30 9.54 10.99
CA HIS A 122 -7.75 8.52 11.85
C HIS A 122 -6.43 9.00 12.47
N THR A 123 -6.21 8.70 13.74
CA THR A 123 -4.97 9.01 14.44
C THR A 123 -4.17 7.72 14.64
N PHE A 124 -2.99 7.68 14.05
CA PHE A 124 -2.06 6.57 14.18
C PHE A 124 -0.92 6.93 15.12
N LYS A 125 -0.34 5.89 15.74
CA LYS A 125 1.00 6.00 16.31
C LYS A 125 2.03 5.94 15.17
N LEU A 126 3.17 6.59 15.38
CA LEU A 126 4.34 6.48 14.52
C LEU A 126 5.23 5.40 15.13
N ALA A 127 5.67 4.44 14.31
CA ALA A 127 6.63 3.44 14.76
C ALA A 127 7.95 4.12 15.16
N ASP A 128 8.68 3.54 16.11
CA ASP A 128 9.97 4.07 16.57
C ASP A 128 10.99 4.15 15.42
N ASP A 129 10.90 3.23 14.45
CA ASP A 129 11.77 3.10 13.27
C ASP A 129 11.11 3.58 11.97
N ILE A 130 10.12 4.48 12.07
CA ILE A 130 9.41 5.02 10.91
C ILE A 130 10.35 5.59 9.84
N GLU A 131 10.13 5.19 8.59
CA GLU A 131 10.84 5.73 7.43
C GLU A 131 10.09 6.92 6.83
N TYR A 132 10.69 8.11 6.95
CA TYR A 132 10.19 9.33 6.31
C TYR A 132 10.83 9.50 4.94
N MET A 133 10.03 9.85 3.93
CA MET A 133 10.51 10.12 2.58
C MET A 133 9.95 11.41 1.99
N ASP A 134 10.80 12.18 1.31
CA ASP A 134 10.35 13.31 0.49
C ASP A 134 9.60 12.84 -0.77
N SER A 135 9.10 13.80 -1.55
CA SER A 135 8.35 13.50 -2.78
C SER A 135 9.20 12.88 -3.89
N THR A 136 10.52 13.02 -3.82
CA THR A 136 11.48 12.36 -4.72
C THR A 136 11.76 10.92 -4.30
N GLY A 137 11.28 10.49 -3.14
CA GLY A 137 11.53 9.17 -2.57
C GLY A 137 12.87 9.06 -1.86
N LYS A 138 13.49 10.17 -1.47
CA LYS A 138 14.70 10.15 -0.62
C LYS A 138 14.31 10.17 0.85
N VAL A 139 15.13 9.52 1.68
CA VAL A 139 14.95 9.52 3.14
C VAL A 139 15.02 10.96 3.66
N ALA A 140 14.08 11.30 4.54
CA ALA A 140 13.89 12.63 5.11
C ALA A 140 13.71 12.55 6.65
N THR A 141 13.44 13.70 7.28
CA THR A 141 13.03 13.78 8.69
C THR A 141 11.54 14.11 8.79
N ALA A 142 10.93 13.87 9.95
CA ALA A 142 9.52 14.19 10.21
C ALA A 142 9.18 15.69 10.01
N GLU A 143 10.18 16.58 10.10
CA GLU A 143 9.99 18.03 10.04
C GLU A 143 9.51 18.54 8.68
N ILE A 144 9.71 17.79 7.60
CA ILE A 144 9.21 18.18 6.28
C ILE A 144 7.70 17.99 6.15
N PHE A 145 7.07 17.24 7.08
CA PHE A 145 5.66 16.88 7.03
C PHE A 145 4.84 17.83 7.90
N THR A 146 3.80 18.38 7.31
CA THR A 146 2.94 19.41 7.91
C THR A 146 1.48 19.13 7.61
N ALA A 147 0.59 19.75 8.39
CA ALA A 147 -0.84 19.67 8.11
C ALA A 147 -1.13 20.26 6.73
N GLY A 148 -1.90 19.52 5.92
CA GLY A 148 -2.21 19.87 4.54
C GLY A 148 -1.48 19.00 3.50
N ASP A 149 -0.34 18.43 3.86
CA ASP A 149 0.45 17.58 2.95
C ASP A 149 -0.34 16.32 2.56
N GLU A 150 -0.35 16.02 1.26
CA GLU A 150 -0.76 14.70 0.75
C GLU A 150 0.44 13.73 0.89
N VAL A 151 0.15 12.55 1.42
CA VAL A 151 1.15 11.52 1.69
C VAL A 151 0.64 10.15 1.27
N VAL A 152 1.60 9.30 0.95
CA VAL A 152 1.41 7.86 0.93
C VAL A 152 2.00 7.32 2.23
N LEU A 153 1.17 6.65 3.04
CA LEU A 153 1.59 6.04 4.29
C LEU A 153 1.48 4.51 4.23
N VAL A 154 2.27 3.86 5.07
CA VAL A 154 2.21 2.41 5.25
C VAL A 154 1.97 2.15 6.73
N GLU A 155 0.93 1.38 7.02
CA GLU A 155 0.55 0.97 8.36
C GLU A 155 0.93 -0.50 8.57
N CYS A 156 1.44 -0.82 9.76
CA CYS A 156 1.64 -2.18 10.23
C CYS A 156 1.29 -2.21 11.73
N ASP A 157 0.46 -3.17 12.16
CA ASP A 157 0.04 -3.32 13.55
C ASP A 157 -0.51 -2.02 14.21
N GLY A 158 -1.27 -1.22 13.46
CA GLY A 158 -1.84 0.04 13.96
C GLY A 158 -0.86 1.22 14.04
N GLN A 159 0.35 1.06 13.51
CA GLN A 159 1.40 2.09 13.51
C GLN A 159 1.84 2.44 12.10
N ILE A 160 2.12 3.70 11.83
CA ILE A 160 2.74 4.13 10.58
C ILE A 160 4.22 3.78 10.64
N THR A 161 4.65 2.93 9.72
CA THR A 161 6.04 2.50 9.57
C THR A 161 6.76 3.21 8.42
N LYS A 162 6.01 3.82 7.51
CA LYS A 162 6.56 4.66 6.44
C LYS A 162 5.60 5.78 6.08
N MET A 163 6.15 6.97 5.82
CA MET A 163 5.40 8.11 5.34
C MET A 163 6.18 8.79 4.22
N LYS A 164 5.59 8.88 3.03
CA LYS A 164 6.20 9.51 1.86
C LYS A 164 5.35 10.68 1.41
N LYS A 165 5.96 11.83 1.15
CA LYS A 165 5.26 12.95 0.50
C LYS A 165 4.80 12.57 -0.89
N HIS A 166 3.58 12.93 -1.22
CA HIS A 166 3.04 12.78 -2.56
C HIS A 166 2.91 14.17 -3.20
N ASP A 167 3.78 14.47 -4.16
CA ASP A 167 3.56 15.62 -5.05
C ASP A 167 2.42 15.25 -6.01
N LYS A 168 1.19 15.42 -5.55
CA LYS A 168 0.10 15.53 -6.49
C LYS A 168 0.26 16.90 -7.12
N THR A 169 0.93 16.95 -8.27
CA THR A 169 0.89 18.12 -9.15
C THR A 169 -0.58 18.52 -9.25
N ALA A 170 -0.97 19.62 -8.59
CA ALA A 170 -2.32 20.14 -8.73
C ALA A 170 -2.56 20.27 -10.23
N PRO A 171 -3.73 19.84 -10.78
CA PRO A 171 -4.03 20.13 -12.17
C PRO A 171 -3.87 21.64 -12.32
N VAL A 172 -2.93 22.05 -13.19
CA VAL A 172 -2.68 23.45 -13.52
C VAL A 172 -4.05 24.03 -13.85
N SER A 173 -4.57 24.86 -12.95
CA SER A 173 -5.80 25.57 -13.18
C SER A 173 -5.47 26.58 -14.25
N VAL A 174 -5.64 26.18 -15.52
CA VAL A 174 -5.51 27.08 -16.66
C VAL A 174 -6.51 28.20 -16.36
N PRO A 175 -6.06 29.45 -16.18
CA PRO A 175 -7.00 30.53 -15.95
C PRO A 175 -7.97 30.53 -17.13
N LYS A 176 -9.27 30.40 -16.85
CA LYS A 176 -10.32 30.64 -17.84
C LYS A 176 -10.21 32.11 -18.24
N GLY A 177 -9.42 32.36 -19.27
CA GLY A 177 -9.47 33.63 -19.99
C GLY A 177 -10.81 33.72 -20.68
N LYS A 178 -11.60 34.71 -20.28
CA LYS A 178 -12.33 35.62 -21.16
C LYS A 178 -12.70 36.86 -20.38
#